data_AF-A0A3D4A9S9-F1
#
_entry.id   AF-A0A3D4A9S9-F1
#
_cell.length_a   1.000
_cell.length_b   1.000
_cell.length_c   1.000
_cell.angle_alpha   90.00
_cell.angle_beta   90.00
_cell.angle_gamma   90.00
#
_symmetry.space_group_name_H-M   'P 1'
#
loop_
_entity.id
_entity.type
_entity.pdbx_description
1 polymer ?
#
loop_
_entity_poly.entity_id
_entity_poly.type
_entity_poly.pdbx_seq_one_letter_code
_entity_poly.pdbx_strand_id
1 'polypeptide(L)' 'SPDFSASMTISGPAPIIMAMYIAAAKRRFGKSVVQKLRGTIQADIFKEVQAQNETIFPTEASLRFL' A
#
# COMPACT_ATOMS: atom_id res chain seq x y z
N SER A 1 15.39 14.66 -3.79
CA SER A 1 14.94 13.27 -3.54
C SER A 1 14.34 13.23 -2.14
N PRO A 2 13.24 12.48 -1.90
CA PRO A 2 12.73 12.32 -0.53
C PRO A 2 13.75 11.57 0.33
N ASP A 3 13.98 12.04 1.56
CA ASP A 3 14.89 11.45 2.56
C ASP A 3 14.12 10.95 3.80
N PHE A 4 12.90 10.48 3.58
CA PHE A 4 12.03 9.97 4.62
C PHE A 4 11.41 8.64 4.18
N SER A 5 10.97 7.85 5.17
CA SER A 5 10.21 6.62 4.95
C SER A 5 8.76 6.85 5.37
N ALA A 6 7.81 6.35 4.59
CA ALA A 6 6.38 6.42 4.91
C ALA A 6 5.84 5.03 5.28
N SER A 7 5.20 4.88 6.44
CA SER A 7 4.49 3.66 6.81
C SER A 7 2.97 3.89 6.72
N MET A 8 2.27 2.97 6.06
CA MET A 8 0.82 3.03 5.83
C MET A 8 0.16 1.77 6.39
N THR A 9 -0.61 1.92 7.46
CA THR A 9 -1.37 0.84 8.09
C THR A 9 -2.74 0.72 7.43
N ILE A 10 -2.80 0.09 6.26
CA ILE A 10 -4.04 -0.11 5.52
C ILE A 10 -3.97 -1.39 4.69
N SER A 11 -4.89 -2.33 4.92
CA SER A 11 -4.84 -3.67 4.30
C SER A 11 -5.84 -3.84 3.16
N GLY A 12 -7.15 -3.69 3.41
CA GLY A 12 -8.19 -3.92 2.38
C GLY A 12 -7.95 -3.20 1.04
N PRO A 13 -7.80 -1.86 1.00
CA PRO A 13 -7.53 -1.11 -0.22
C PRO A 13 -6.04 -0.81 -0.44
N ALA A 14 -5.12 -1.61 0.12
CA ALA A 14 -3.68 -1.33 0.07
C ALA A 14 -3.12 -1.03 -1.34
N PRO A 15 -3.45 -1.80 -2.39
CA PRO A 15 -2.86 -1.55 -3.72
C PRO A 15 -3.33 -0.24 -4.34
N ILE A 16 -4.57 0.18 -4.04
CA ILE A 16 -5.12 1.47 -4.47
C ILE A 16 -4.36 2.61 -3.78
N ILE A 17 -4.17 2.52 -2.47
CA ILE A 17 -3.42 3.52 -1.69
C ILE A 17 -1.97 3.60 -2.15
N MET A 18 -1.34 2.47 -2.44
CA MET A 18 0.01 2.43 -3.00
C MET A 18 0.09 3.12 -4.36
N ALA A 19 -0.89 2.89 -5.25
CA ALA A 19 -0.97 3.57 -6.53
C ALA A 19 -1.14 5.09 -6.36
N MET A 20 -1.99 5.53 -5.44
CA MET A 20 -2.19 6.95 -5.12
C MET A 20 -0.91 7.57 -4.55
N TYR A 21 -0.20 6.88 -3.67
CA TYR A 21 1.08 7.33 -3.10
C TYR A 21 2.14 7.52 -4.20
N ILE A 22 2.29 6.55 -5.10
CA ILE A 22 3.21 6.64 -6.24
C ILE A 22 2.81 7.79 -7.17
N ALA A 23 1.53 7.95 -7.46
CA ALA A 23 1.04 9.05 -8.31
C ALA A 23 1.32 10.43 -7.69
N ALA A 24 1.06 10.58 -6.39
CA ALA A 24 1.36 11.81 -5.65
C ALA A 24 2.87 12.11 -5.64
N ALA A 25 3.72 11.10 -5.43
CA ALA A 25 5.17 11.24 -5.48
C ALA A 25 5.65 11.67 -6.88
N LYS A 26 5.17 11.00 -7.94
CA LYS A 26 5.49 11.37 -9.32
C LYS A 26 5.08 12.81 -9.65
N ARG A 27 3.92 13.25 -9.17
CA ARG A 27 3.43 14.62 -9.35
C ARG A 27 4.31 15.64 -8.62
N ARG A 28 4.78 15.32 -7.41
CA ARG A 28 5.56 16.24 -6.57
C ARG A 28 7.03 16.33 -6.95
N PHE A 29 7.65 15.21 -7.34
CA PHE A 29 9.10 15.10 -7.50
C PHE A 29 9.54 14.60 -8.89
N GLY A 30 8.60 14.36 -9.81
CA GLY A 30 8.87 13.84 -11.14
C GLY A 30 8.94 12.30 -11.20
N LYS A 31 8.99 11.75 -12.42
CA LYS A 31 8.88 10.30 -12.66
C LYS A 31 10.06 9.47 -12.12
N SER A 32 11.26 10.05 -12.06
CA SER A 32 12.48 9.37 -11.59
C SER A 32 12.52 9.14 -10.08
N VAL A 33 11.57 9.72 -9.32
CA VAL A 33 11.54 9.59 -7.85
C VAL A 33 11.17 8.17 -7.39
N VAL A 34 10.48 7.38 -8.22
CA VAL A 34 9.90 6.10 -7.81
C VAL A 34 10.95 5.14 -7.24
N GLN A 35 12.13 5.07 -7.85
CA GLN A 35 13.23 4.23 -7.38
C GLN A 35 13.85 4.69 -6.05
N LYS A 36 13.53 5.91 -5.61
CA LYS A 36 14.03 6.50 -4.35
C LYS A 36 12.98 6.50 -3.24
N LEU A 37 11.75 6.05 -3.52
CA LEU A 37 10.71 5.96 -2.49
C LEU A 37 11.05 4.86 -1.50
N ARG A 38 10.94 5.18 -0.21
CA ARG A 38 11.09 4.24 0.90
C ARG A 38 9.82 4.25 1.72
N GLY A 39 9.39 3.07 2.14
CA GLY A 39 8.18 2.92 2.92
C GLY A 39 7.66 1.50 2.99
N THR A 40 6.62 1.31 3.79
CA THR A 40 5.93 0.05 4.03
C THR A 40 4.43 0.27 3.95
N ILE A 41 3.72 -0.67 3.35
CA ILE A 41 2.25 -0.73 3.38
C ILE A 41 1.84 -2.06 4.01
N GLN A 42 0.91 -2.05 4.95
CA GLN A 42 0.46 -3.27 5.62
C GLN A 42 -0.52 -4.03 4.72
N ALA A 43 -0.10 -5.12 4.08
CA ALA A 43 -0.94 -5.92 3.17
C ALA A 43 -1.23 -7.33 3.70
N ASP A 44 -1.58 -7.46 4.99
CA ASP A 44 -1.77 -8.76 5.65
C ASP A 44 -3.24 -9.16 5.76
N ILE A 45 -3.73 -9.88 4.75
CA ILE A 45 -5.13 -10.36 4.71
C ILE A 45 -5.42 -11.46 5.73
N PHE A 46 -4.44 -12.26 6.14
CA PHE A 46 -4.69 -13.34 7.08
C PHE A 46 -4.95 -12.80 8.48
N LYS A 47 -4.22 -11.76 8.89
CA LYS A 47 -4.53 -11.00 10.11
C LYS A 47 -5.92 -10.36 10.04
N GLU A 48 -6.32 -9.84 8.89
CA GLU A 48 -7.64 -9.23 8.71
C GLU A 48 -8.77 -10.25 8.94
N VAL A 49 -8.66 -11.44 8.36
CA VAL A 49 -9.66 -12.51 8.49
C VAL A 49 -9.69 -13.10 9.91
N GLN A 50 -8.53 -13.19 10.57
CA GLN A 50 -8.42 -13.84 11.88
C GLN A 50 -8.75 -12.92 13.07
N ALA A 51 -8.51 -11.61 12.96
CA ALA A 51 -8.51 -10.72 14.13
C ALA A 51 -9.12 -9.33 13.92
N GLN A 52 -8.99 -8.71 12.75
CA GLN A 52 -9.39 -7.31 12.55
C GLN A 52 -10.78 -7.12 11.91
N ASN A 53 -11.30 -8.13 11.19
CA ASN A 53 -12.58 -8.10 10.48
C ASN A 53 -12.74 -6.97 9.44
N GLU A 54 -11.67 -6.32 8.95
CA GLU A 54 -11.76 -5.28 7.92
C GLU A 54 -11.65 -5.87 6.50
N THR A 55 -12.25 -7.04 6.29
CA THR A 55 -12.17 -7.74 4.99
C THR A 55 -13.17 -7.15 4.00
N ILE A 56 -12.67 -6.53 2.94
CA ILE A 56 -13.50 -5.92 1.88
C ILE A 56 -13.77 -6.91 0.73
N PHE A 57 -12.82 -7.81 0.46
CA PHE A 57 -12.89 -8.79 -0.62
C PHE A 57 -12.73 -10.22 -0.08
N PRO A 58 -13.18 -11.25 -0.81
CA PRO A 58 -12.92 -12.64 -0.44
C PRO A 58 -11.41 -12.90 -0.32
N THR A 59 -11.01 -13.74 0.64
CA THR A 59 -9.60 -14.01 0.97
C THR A 59 -8.77 -14.41 -0.25
N GLU A 60 -9.31 -15.26 -1.14
CA GLU A 60 -8.61 -15.69 -2.34
C GLU A 60 -8.36 -14.54 -3.34
N ALA A 61 -9.31 -13.62 -3.49
CA ALA A 61 -9.13 -12.43 -4.33
C ALA A 61 -8.11 -11.47 -3.70
N SER A 62 -8.17 -11.27 -2.39
CA SER A 62 -7.21 -10.45 -1.66
C SER A 62 -5.79 -11.01 -1.72
N LEU A 63 -5.60 -12.33 -1.58
CA LEU A 63 -4.28 -12.98 -1.68
C LEU A 63 -3.65 -12.87 -3.08
N ARG A 64 -4.46 -12.79 -4.13
CA ARG A 64 -3.95 -12.58 -5.50
C ARG A 64 -3.57 -11.12 -5.76
N PHE A 65 -4.14 -10.19 -5.00
CA PHE A 65 -4.07 -8.75 -5.28
C PHE A 65 -3.11 -7.99 -4.36
N LEU A 66 -2.92 -8.46 -3.13
CA LEU A 66 -1.97 -7.97 -2.13
C LEU A 66 -0.60 -8.61 -2.33
#